data_AF-A0A661VLL9-F1
#
_entry.id   AF-A0A661VLL9-F1
#
_cell.length_a   1.000
_cell.length_b   1.000
_cell.length_c   1.000
_cell.angle_alpha   90.00
_cell.angle_beta   90.00
_cell.angle_gamma   90.00
#
_symmetry.space_group_name_H-M   'P 1'
#
loop_
_entity.id
_entity.type
_entity.pdbx_description
1 polymer ?
#
loop_
_entity_poly.entity_id
_entity_poly.type
_entity_poly.pdbx_seq_one_letter_code
_entity_poly.pdbx_strand_id
1 'polypeptide(L)'
;MIEARKISFQEAWDSSAVFFVDEELEQEIEAEVEALLETAQNHRVSETAEINVVDIANFLSQKNNALDVILKDIGLSEEKFMRIISLLRKLGRIPGDFEREWSISKIKSKITHKPDFARSIAELLVDGKRDKELKQYIPRYYLDMLNYREIRGSSQAARRIRYKRSLIGTYGARKGHKVEEKNTRKTGRDYNQIRCELW
;
A
#
# COMPACT_ATOMS: atom_id res chain seq x y z
N MET A 1 37.08 -31.08 5.27
CA MET A 1 35.92 -31.29 4.38
C MET A 1 34.69 -31.43 5.27
N ILE A 2 33.63 -30.65 5.05
CA ILE A 2 32.36 -30.86 5.74
C ILE A 2 31.61 -31.91 4.91
N GLU A 3 31.46 -33.10 5.46
CA GLU A 3 30.76 -34.20 4.81
C GLU A 3 29.25 -33.94 4.87
N ALA A 4 28.56 -34.00 3.72
CA ALA A 4 27.12 -33.75 3.67
C ALA A 4 26.35 -34.92 4.31
N ARG A 5 25.74 -34.67 5.48
CA ARG A 5 24.93 -35.67 6.20
C ARG A 5 23.49 -35.67 5.70
N LYS A 6 22.94 -36.84 5.41
CA LYS A 6 21.52 -37.02 5.12
C LYS A 6 20.72 -36.83 6.41
N ILE A 7 19.80 -35.86 6.46
CA ILE A 7 18.88 -35.65 7.58
C ILE A 7 17.65 -36.55 7.43
N SER A 8 17.11 -37.04 8.54
CA SER A 8 15.84 -37.76 8.57
C SER A 8 14.64 -36.81 8.45
N PHE A 9 13.47 -37.35 8.11
CA PHE A 9 12.23 -36.58 8.08
C PHE A 9 11.90 -35.97 9.45
N GLN A 10 12.07 -36.74 10.53
CA GLN A 10 11.78 -36.26 11.90
C GLN A 10 12.71 -35.10 12.28
N GLU A 11 14.00 -35.21 11.96
CA GLU A 11 14.97 -34.12 12.21
C GLU A 11 14.65 -32.87 11.37
N ALA A 12 14.21 -33.04 10.11
CA ALA A 12 13.76 -31.94 9.28
C ALA A 12 12.48 -31.28 9.82
N TRP A 13 11.55 -32.09 10.34
CA TRP A 13 10.30 -31.61 10.94
C TRP A 13 10.56 -30.84 12.23
N ASP A 14 11.34 -31.40 13.15
CA ASP A 14 11.65 -30.83 14.47
C ASP A 14 12.49 -29.56 14.36
N SER A 15 13.27 -29.41 13.29
CA SER A 15 14.04 -28.19 13.00
C SER A 15 13.29 -27.18 12.13
N SER A 16 12.11 -27.54 11.61
CA SER A 16 11.32 -26.65 10.76
C SER A 16 10.52 -25.64 11.59
N ALA A 17 10.57 -24.37 11.17
CA ALA A 17 9.66 -23.34 11.64
C ALA A 17 8.63 -23.08 10.54
N VAL A 18 7.40 -23.54 10.72
CA VAL A 18 6.31 -23.35 9.74
C VAL A 18 5.94 -21.86 9.63
N PHE A 19 5.93 -21.16 10.76
CA PHE A 19 5.75 -19.71 10.81
C PHE A 19 6.93 -19.07 11.53
N PHE A 20 7.63 -18.20 10.83
CA PHE A 20 8.53 -17.25 11.46
C PHE A 20 7.73 -16.07 12.01
N VAL A 21 7.84 -15.85 13.32
CA VAL A 21 7.22 -14.76 14.07
C VAL A 21 8.34 -13.92 14.67
N ASP A 22 8.27 -12.60 14.46
CA ASP A 22 9.22 -11.62 14.96
C ASP A 22 8.41 -10.50 15.63
N GLU A 23 8.47 -10.46 16.96
CA GLU A 23 7.59 -9.60 17.76
C GLU A 23 7.79 -8.10 17.48
N GLU A 24 9.03 -7.68 17.20
CA GLU A 24 9.32 -6.31 16.79
C GLU A 24 8.61 -5.97 15.47
N LEU A 25 8.71 -6.85 14.47
CA LEU A 25 8.01 -6.67 13.20
C LEU A 25 6.48 -6.67 13.37
N GLU A 26 5.92 -7.53 14.22
CA GLU A 26 4.48 -7.51 14.52
C GLU A 26 4.05 -6.16 15.10
N GLN A 27 4.82 -5.62 16.05
CA GLN A 27 4.56 -4.31 16.67
C GLN A 27 4.70 -3.17 15.66
N GLU A 28 5.70 -3.20 14.77
CA GLU A 28 5.87 -2.22 13.70
C GLU A 28 4.65 -2.15 12.77
N ILE A 29 4.15 -3.32 12.34
CA ILE A 29 2.97 -3.39 11.48
C ILE A 29 1.73 -2.90 12.22
N GLU A 30 1.58 -3.25 13.50
CA GLU A 30 0.43 -2.79 14.27
C GLU A 30 0.44 -1.27 14.46
N ALA A 31 1.60 -0.68 14.75
CA ALA A 31 1.78 0.76 14.83
C ALA A 31 1.44 1.46 13.51
N GLU A 32 1.85 0.90 12.38
CA GLU A 32 1.49 1.45 11.05
C GLU A 32 -0.03 1.39 10.81
N VAL A 33 -0.69 0.31 11.22
CA VAL A 33 -2.15 0.17 11.13
C VAL A 33 -2.86 1.18 12.02
N GLU A 34 -2.40 1.40 13.25
CA GLU A 34 -2.98 2.39 14.16
C GLU A 34 -2.87 3.82 13.61
N ALA A 35 -1.69 4.22 13.12
CA ALA A 35 -1.50 5.55 12.55
C ALA A 35 -2.47 5.84 11.39
N LEU A 36 -2.79 4.82 10.58
CA LEU A 36 -3.77 4.92 9.51
C LEU A 36 -5.20 5.01 10.05
N LEU A 37 -5.53 4.23 11.09
CA LEU A 37 -6.85 4.25 11.72
C LEU A 37 -7.13 5.61 12.39
N GLU A 38 -6.17 6.17 13.12
CA GLU A 38 -6.27 7.51 13.73
C GLU A 38 -6.55 8.59 12.67
N THR A 39 -5.82 8.53 11.56
CA THR A 39 -6.00 9.45 10.43
C THR A 39 -7.39 9.31 9.82
N ALA A 40 -7.87 8.06 9.67
CA ALA A 40 -9.20 7.79 9.13
C ALA A 40 -10.34 8.20 10.08
N GLN A 41 -10.13 8.17 11.40
CA GLN A 41 -11.11 8.62 12.39
C GLN A 41 -11.26 10.14 12.40
N ASN A 42 -10.14 10.88 12.32
CA ASN A 42 -10.13 12.34 12.34
C ASN A 42 -10.88 12.98 11.15
N HIS A 43 -11.13 12.22 10.09
CA HIS A 43 -11.88 12.66 8.90
C HIS A 43 -13.35 12.19 8.88
N ARG A 44 -13.84 11.55 9.95
CA ARG A 44 -15.27 11.21 10.07
C ARG A 44 -16.09 12.48 10.36
N VAL A 45 -16.32 13.30 9.34
CA VAL A 45 -17.52 14.14 9.28
C VAL A 45 -18.69 13.17 9.17
N SER A 46 -19.49 13.04 10.24
CA SER A 46 -20.70 12.20 10.44
C SER A 46 -20.90 11.03 9.46
N GLU A 47 -21.08 9.80 9.95
CA GLU A 47 -21.40 8.63 9.10
C GLU A 47 -22.62 8.86 8.18
N THR A 48 -23.45 9.86 8.47
CA THR A 48 -24.63 10.30 7.70
C THR A 48 -24.40 11.46 6.72
N ALA A 49 -23.25 12.13 6.72
CA ALA A 49 -22.98 13.24 5.81
C ALA A 49 -22.58 12.73 4.41
N GLU A 50 -23.20 13.29 3.36
CA GLU A 50 -22.82 13.00 1.98
C GLU A 50 -21.34 13.32 1.74
N ILE A 51 -20.62 12.43 1.05
CA ILE A 51 -19.22 12.68 0.71
C ILE A 51 -19.15 13.81 -0.32
N ASN A 52 -18.62 14.95 0.13
CA ASN A 52 -18.30 16.09 -0.70
C ASN A 52 -16.84 16.01 -1.19
N VAL A 53 -16.63 16.16 -2.50
CA VAL A 53 -15.30 16.21 -3.13
C VAL A 53 -14.41 17.28 -2.50
N VAL A 54 -14.97 18.42 -2.11
CA VAL A 54 -14.21 19.52 -1.49
C VAL A 54 -13.62 19.09 -0.15
N ASP A 55 -14.38 18.36 0.67
CA ASP A 55 -13.91 17.88 1.97
C ASP A 55 -12.81 16.82 1.80
N ILE A 56 -12.95 15.96 0.78
CA ILE A 56 -11.92 14.98 0.43
C ILE A 56 -10.64 15.69 -0.06
N ALA A 57 -10.77 16.70 -0.91
CA ALA A 57 -9.61 17.47 -1.38
C ALA A 57 -8.90 18.18 -0.22
N ASN A 58 -9.65 18.78 0.71
CA ASN A 58 -9.10 19.40 1.91
C ASN A 58 -8.37 18.39 2.80
N PHE A 59 -8.97 17.21 3.02
CA PHE A 59 -8.34 16.13 3.79
C PHE A 59 -7.05 15.64 3.14
N LEU A 60 -7.07 15.42 1.83
CA LEU A 60 -5.92 15.04 1.03
C LEU A 60 -4.77 16.05 1.12
N SER A 61 -5.07 17.34 1.10
CA SER A 61 -4.03 18.39 1.17
C SER A 61 -3.49 18.63 2.59
N GLN A 62 -4.29 18.39 3.64
CA GLN A 62 -3.92 18.71 5.02
C GLN A 62 -3.23 17.57 5.78
N LYS A 63 -3.46 16.31 5.40
CA LYS A 63 -2.93 15.14 6.12
C LYS A 63 -1.99 14.34 5.22
N ASN A 64 -0.74 14.19 5.66
CA ASN A 64 0.33 13.56 4.88
C ASN A 64 0.00 12.13 4.40
N ASN A 65 -0.78 11.39 5.20
CA ASN A 65 -1.19 10.02 4.92
C ASN A 65 -2.68 9.89 4.52
N ALA A 66 -3.37 10.98 4.21
CA ALA A 66 -4.77 10.92 3.76
C ALA A 66 -4.93 10.09 2.49
N LEU A 67 -4.01 10.24 1.53
CA LEU A 67 -4.04 9.44 0.31
C LEU A 67 -3.91 7.94 0.63
N ASP A 68 -3.03 7.57 1.56
CA ASP A 68 -2.82 6.18 1.96
C ASP A 68 -4.08 5.57 2.59
N VAL A 69 -4.74 6.35 3.45
CA VAL A 69 -6.02 5.97 4.07
C VAL A 69 -7.08 5.70 3.01
N ILE A 70 -7.26 6.62 2.05
CA ILE A 70 -8.29 6.47 1.01
C ILE A 70 -7.97 5.27 0.10
N LEU A 71 -6.72 5.13 -0.35
CA LEU A 71 -6.29 4.02 -1.19
C LEU A 71 -6.52 2.66 -0.49
N LYS A 72 -6.20 2.56 0.80
CA LYS A 72 -6.43 1.35 1.59
C LYS A 72 -7.91 1.10 1.85
N ASP A 73 -8.71 2.14 2.05
CA ASP A 73 -10.16 2.02 2.19
C ASP A 73 -10.81 1.43 0.95
N ILE A 74 -10.41 1.89 -0.24
CA ILE A 74 -10.93 1.40 -1.53
C ILE A 74 -10.24 0.15 -2.06
N GLY A 75 -9.18 -0.34 -1.38
CA GLY A 75 -8.44 -1.53 -1.77
C GLY A 75 -7.55 -1.35 -3.01
N LEU A 76 -7.13 -0.11 -3.31
CA LEU A 76 -6.26 0.22 -4.44
C LEU A 76 -4.81 0.35 -3.95
N SER A 77 -3.86 -0.32 -4.62
CA SER A 77 -2.44 -0.16 -4.30
C SER A 77 -1.87 1.15 -4.85
N GLU A 78 -0.81 1.66 -4.22
CA GLU A 78 -0.09 2.86 -4.70
C GLU A 78 0.40 2.68 -6.14
N GLU A 79 0.91 1.50 -6.48
CA GLU A 79 1.39 1.17 -7.83
C GLU A 79 0.29 1.31 -8.89
N LYS A 80 -0.90 0.76 -8.62
CA LYS A 80 -2.05 0.90 -9.52
C LYS A 80 -2.53 2.34 -9.60
N PHE A 81 -2.52 3.06 -8.48
CA PHE A 81 -2.86 4.47 -8.47
C PHE A 81 -1.89 5.29 -9.33
N MET A 82 -0.57 5.05 -9.23
CA MET A 82 0.43 5.70 -10.08
C MET A 82 0.19 5.44 -11.57
N ARG A 83 -0.18 4.21 -11.95
CA ARG A 83 -0.58 3.89 -13.34
C ARG A 83 -1.78 4.72 -13.80
N ILE A 84 -2.79 4.90 -12.94
CA ILE A 84 -3.97 5.71 -13.25
C ILE A 84 -3.57 7.19 -13.40
N ILE A 85 -2.69 7.72 -12.55
CA ILE A 85 -2.17 9.09 -12.70
C ILE A 85 -1.40 9.27 -13.99
N SER A 86 -0.56 8.29 -14.37
CA SER A 86 0.14 8.28 -15.66
C SER A 86 -0.83 8.27 -16.84
N LEU A 87 -1.93 7.52 -16.77
CA LEU A 87 -3.00 7.57 -17.77
C LEU A 87 -3.65 8.96 -17.84
N LEU A 88 -3.99 9.58 -16.71
CA LEU A 88 -4.62 10.91 -16.68
C LEU A 88 -3.71 11.99 -17.29
N ARG A 89 -2.39 11.89 -17.06
CA ARG A 89 -1.41 12.74 -17.74
C ARG A 89 -1.45 12.51 -19.25
N LYS A 90 -1.62 11.25 -19.70
CA LYS A 90 -1.60 10.87 -21.12
C LYS A 90 -2.82 11.42 -21.85
N LEU A 91 -3.95 11.43 -21.16
CA LEU A 91 -5.22 12.02 -21.62
C LEU A 91 -5.24 13.55 -21.49
N GLY A 92 -4.18 14.19 -20.99
CA GLY A 92 -4.11 15.65 -20.84
C GLY A 92 -4.98 16.22 -19.73
N ARG A 93 -5.62 15.38 -18.91
CA ARG A 93 -6.46 15.80 -17.77
C ARG A 93 -5.65 16.37 -16.61
N ILE A 94 -4.38 15.97 -16.52
CA ILE A 94 -3.44 16.44 -15.51
C ILE A 94 -2.19 16.95 -16.23
N PRO A 95 -1.69 18.15 -15.88
CA PRO A 95 -0.49 18.70 -16.49
C PRO A 95 0.76 17.91 -16.10
N GLY A 96 1.59 17.59 -17.09
CA GLY A 96 2.91 17.00 -16.91
C GLY A 96 3.49 16.50 -18.24
N ASP A 97 4.81 16.61 -18.38
CA ASP A 97 5.57 15.93 -19.44
C ASP A 97 5.49 14.40 -19.30
N PHE A 98 5.98 13.63 -20.28
CA PHE A 98 6.08 12.16 -20.17
C PHE A 98 7.51 11.66 -19.94
N GLU A 99 8.44 12.57 -19.62
CA GLU A 99 9.85 12.23 -19.50
C GLU A 99 10.15 11.31 -18.32
N ARG A 100 9.38 11.41 -17.23
CA ARG A 100 9.56 10.57 -16.04
C ARG A 100 8.23 10.11 -15.42
N GLU A 101 8.22 8.86 -14.99
CA GLU A 101 7.17 8.33 -14.12
C GLU A 101 7.16 9.11 -12.79
N TRP A 102 5.97 9.39 -12.26
CA TRP A 102 5.86 10.08 -10.97
C TRP A 102 5.82 9.05 -9.85
N SER A 103 6.71 9.21 -8.87
CA SER A 103 6.62 8.47 -7.62
C SER A 103 5.39 8.89 -6.81
N ILE A 104 4.96 8.01 -5.89
CA ILE A 104 3.87 8.32 -4.98
C ILE A 104 4.14 9.57 -4.14
N SER A 105 5.39 9.76 -3.69
CA SER A 105 5.81 10.95 -2.93
C SER A 105 5.67 12.23 -3.74
N LYS A 106 5.97 12.19 -5.06
CA LYS A 106 5.76 13.33 -5.96
C LYS A 106 4.27 13.65 -6.12
N ILE A 107 3.42 12.63 -6.18
CA ILE A 107 1.96 12.82 -6.24
C ILE A 107 1.44 13.43 -4.94
N LYS A 108 1.81 12.88 -3.77
CA LYS A 108 1.46 13.42 -2.45
C LYS A 108 1.88 14.88 -2.32
N SER A 109 3.12 15.21 -2.68
CA SER A 109 3.61 16.59 -2.69
C SER A 109 2.76 17.51 -3.56
N LYS A 110 2.35 17.07 -4.77
CA LYS A 110 1.47 17.87 -5.63
C LYS A 110 0.08 18.05 -5.05
N ILE A 111 -0.49 17.04 -4.39
CA ILE A 111 -1.79 17.15 -3.69
C ILE A 111 -1.71 18.22 -2.60
N THR A 112 -0.61 18.28 -1.83
CA THR A 112 -0.44 19.28 -0.77
C THR A 112 -0.32 20.70 -1.32
N HIS A 113 0.41 20.90 -2.43
CA HIS A 113 0.79 22.24 -2.89
C HIS A 113 -0.04 22.78 -4.06
N LYS A 114 -0.88 21.96 -4.70
CA LYS A 114 -1.69 22.36 -5.86
C LYS A 114 -3.17 22.04 -5.61
N PRO A 115 -3.98 23.03 -5.19
CA PRO A 115 -5.40 22.82 -4.86
C PRO A 115 -6.21 22.20 -6.00
N ASP A 116 -6.02 22.66 -7.24
CA ASP A 116 -6.73 22.10 -8.40
C ASP A 116 -6.37 20.64 -8.64
N PHE A 117 -5.10 20.28 -8.46
CA PHE A 117 -4.66 18.89 -8.56
C PHE A 117 -5.29 18.05 -7.44
N ALA A 118 -5.29 18.54 -6.19
CA ALA A 118 -5.94 17.86 -5.07
C ALA A 118 -7.43 17.62 -5.35
N ARG A 119 -8.12 18.60 -5.93
CA ARG A 119 -9.52 18.50 -6.34
C ARG A 119 -9.72 17.43 -7.41
N SER A 120 -8.93 17.42 -8.48
CA SER A 120 -9.02 16.38 -9.51
C SER A 120 -8.74 14.97 -8.97
N ILE A 121 -7.79 14.84 -8.03
CA ILE A 121 -7.55 13.56 -7.34
C ILE A 121 -8.75 13.16 -6.47
N ALA A 122 -9.35 14.09 -5.74
CA ALA A 122 -10.54 13.83 -4.95
C ALA A 122 -11.72 13.39 -5.83
N GLU A 123 -11.96 14.05 -6.97
CA GLU A 123 -13.01 13.67 -7.93
C GLU A 123 -12.80 12.24 -8.45
N LEU A 124 -11.56 11.91 -8.84
CA LEU A 124 -11.19 10.58 -9.28
C LEU A 124 -11.45 9.52 -8.21
N LEU A 125 -11.03 9.75 -6.97
CA LEU A 125 -11.18 8.77 -5.89
C LEU A 125 -12.64 8.61 -5.44
N VAL A 126 -13.42 9.70 -5.44
CA VAL A 126 -14.81 9.70 -5.01
C VAL A 126 -15.73 9.04 -6.02
N ASP A 127 -15.56 9.34 -7.33
CA ASP A 127 -16.55 8.95 -8.35
C ASP A 127 -15.92 8.54 -9.71
N GLY A 128 -14.63 8.23 -9.75
CA GLY A 128 -13.95 7.80 -10.97
C GLY A 128 -14.60 6.59 -11.64
N LYS A 129 -15.29 5.73 -10.88
CA LYS A 129 -16.08 4.59 -11.38
C LYS A 129 -17.10 4.98 -12.46
N ARG A 130 -17.63 6.19 -12.39
CA ARG A 130 -18.67 6.69 -13.31
C ARG A 130 -18.10 7.38 -14.54
N ASP A 131 -16.80 7.66 -14.57
CA ASP A 131 -16.14 8.34 -15.69
C ASP A 131 -16.24 7.52 -17.00
N LYS A 132 -16.78 8.14 -18.05
CA LYS A 132 -17.03 7.47 -19.34
C LYS A 132 -15.77 7.24 -20.17
N GLU A 133 -14.79 8.13 -20.06
CA GLU A 133 -13.54 8.03 -20.80
C GLU A 133 -12.62 7.00 -20.12
N LEU A 134 -12.50 7.05 -18.79
CA LEU A 134 -11.65 6.10 -18.07
C LEU A 134 -12.13 4.65 -18.22
N LYS A 135 -13.43 4.41 -18.42
CA LYS A 135 -13.99 3.07 -18.75
C LYS A 135 -13.38 2.45 -20.00
N GLN A 136 -12.86 3.25 -20.92
CA GLN A 136 -12.24 2.75 -22.15
C GLN A 136 -10.81 2.27 -21.93
N TYR A 137 -10.16 2.69 -20.84
CA TYR A 137 -8.73 2.47 -20.61
C TYR A 137 -8.41 1.69 -19.33
N ILE A 138 -9.27 1.78 -18.32
CA ILE A 138 -9.08 1.14 -17.02
C ILE A 138 -9.94 -0.13 -16.94
N PRO A 139 -9.35 -1.31 -16.67
CA PRO A 139 -10.10 -2.53 -16.43
C PRO A 139 -11.19 -2.34 -15.39
N ARG A 140 -12.39 -2.87 -15.67
CA ARG A 140 -13.58 -2.66 -14.84
C ARG A 140 -13.35 -2.94 -13.35
N TYR A 141 -12.62 -4.02 -13.06
CA TYR A 141 -12.23 -4.41 -11.71
C TYR A 141 -11.50 -3.31 -10.93
N TYR A 142 -10.57 -2.59 -11.56
CA TYR A 142 -9.86 -1.47 -10.91
C TYR A 142 -10.72 -0.21 -10.87
N LEU A 143 -11.52 0.01 -11.90
CA LEU A 143 -12.41 1.15 -11.98
C LEU A 143 -13.50 1.12 -10.89
N ASP A 144 -14.02 -0.06 -10.55
CA ASP A 144 -15.01 -0.23 -9.48
C ASP A 144 -14.47 0.17 -8.09
N MET A 145 -13.14 0.18 -7.91
CA MET A 145 -12.49 0.66 -6.68
C MET A 145 -12.48 2.19 -6.57
N LEU A 146 -12.52 2.95 -7.68
CA LEU A 146 -12.53 4.41 -7.69
C LEU A 146 -13.91 4.98 -7.33
N ASN A 147 -14.37 4.66 -6.12
CA ASN A 147 -15.74 4.81 -5.69
C ASN A 147 -15.83 5.00 -4.18
N TYR A 148 -15.01 5.91 -3.64
CA TYR A 148 -14.91 6.16 -2.21
C TYR A 148 -16.27 6.49 -1.58
N ARG A 149 -17.18 7.13 -2.36
CA ARG A 149 -18.56 7.43 -1.95
C ARG A 149 -19.32 6.20 -1.46
N GLU A 150 -19.25 5.09 -2.18
CA GLU A 150 -20.02 3.87 -1.86
C GLU A 150 -19.28 2.95 -0.87
N ILE A 151 -17.95 3.07 -0.75
CA ILE A 151 -17.11 2.18 0.09
C ILE A 151 -17.01 2.66 1.54
N ARG A 152 -17.31 3.95 1.81
CA ARG A 152 -17.36 4.50 3.17
C ARG A 152 -18.47 3.82 3.98
N GLY A 153 -18.18 3.42 5.22
CA GLY A 153 -19.19 2.91 6.17
C GLY A 153 -18.89 1.55 6.80
N SER A 154 -17.76 0.90 6.48
CA SER A 154 -17.39 -0.35 7.16
C SER A 154 -17.03 -0.12 8.64
N SER A 155 -17.31 -1.10 9.50
CA SER A 155 -16.88 -1.09 10.90
C SER A 155 -15.36 -0.88 11.04
N GLN A 156 -14.92 -0.29 12.15
CA GLN A 156 -13.49 -0.08 12.43
C GLN A 156 -12.69 -1.40 12.39
N ALA A 157 -13.28 -2.49 12.91
CA ALA A 157 -12.68 -3.83 12.84
C ALA A 157 -12.48 -4.30 11.38
N ALA A 158 -13.47 -4.12 10.51
CA ALA A 158 -13.35 -4.46 9.10
C ALA A 158 -12.27 -3.61 8.39
N ARG A 159 -12.16 -2.33 8.74
CA ARG A 159 -11.11 -1.43 8.24
C ARG A 159 -9.71 -1.87 8.69
N ARG A 160 -9.53 -2.22 9.97
CA ARG A 160 -8.26 -2.78 10.49
C ARG A 160 -7.80 -3.99 9.67
N ILE A 161 -8.70 -4.94 9.42
CA ILE A 161 -8.40 -6.14 8.62
C ILE A 161 -7.98 -5.76 7.19
N ARG A 162 -8.69 -4.82 6.54
CA ARG A 162 -8.30 -4.35 5.20
C ARG A 162 -6.92 -3.70 5.19
N TYR A 163 -6.60 -2.89 6.20
CA TYR A 163 -5.29 -2.24 6.29
C TYR A 163 -4.18 -3.27 6.50
N LYS A 164 -4.37 -4.27 7.38
CA LYS A 164 -3.44 -5.41 7.50
C LYS A 164 -3.25 -6.15 6.18
N ARG A 165 -4.34 -6.44 5.45
CA ARG A 165 -4.26 -7.08 4.13
C ARG A 165 -3.47 -6.26 3.12
N SER A 166 -3.60 -4.93 3.14
CA SER A 166 -2.83 -4.05 2.25
C SER A 166 -1.32 -4.09 2.53
N LEU A 167 -0.92 -4.42 3.75
CA LEU A 167 0.48 -4.49 4.19
C LEU A 167 1.11 -5.88 4.06
N ILE A 168 0.40 -6.88 3.52
CA ILE A 168 0.93 -8.25 3.37
C ILE A 168 2.25 -8.26 2.58
N GLY A 169 2.34 -7.47 1.50
CA GLY A 169 3.57 -7.35 0.72
C GLY A 169 4.72 -6.75 1.53
N THR A 170 4.46 -5.67 2.26
CA THR A 170 5.43 -5.01 3.16
C THR A 170 5.90 -5.95 4.25
N TYR A 171 4.98 -6.64 4.91
CA TYR A 171 5.28 -7.62 5.94
C TYR A 171 6.14 -8.75 5.40
N GLY A 172 5.79 -9.30 4.23
CA GLY A 172 6.57 -10.35 3.56
C GLY A 172 8.01 -9.92 3.26
N ALA A 173 8.20 -8.70 2.76
CA ALA A 173 9.53 -8.14 2.48
C ALA A 173 10.36 -7.94 3.77
N ARG A 174 9.81 -7.26 4.79
CA ARG A 174 10.52 -7.01 6.06
C ARG A 174 10.85 -8.30 6.81
N LYS A 175 9.92 -9.26 6.80
CA LYS A 175 10.13 -10.61 7.32
C LYS A 175 11.31 -11.31 6.64
N GLY A 176 11.41 -11.18 5.31
CA GLY A 176 12.56 -11.68 4.55
C GLY A 176 13.89 -11.15 5.10
N HIS A 177 13.99 -9.83 5.28
CA HIS A 177 15.19 -9.20 5.84
C HIS A 177 15.51 -9.68 7.27
N LYS A 178 14.52 -9.78 8.17
CA LYS A 178 14.74 -10.30 9.54
C LYS A 178 15.25 -11.75 9.53
N VAL A 179 14.73 -12.59 8.62
CA VAL A 179 15.21 -13.97 8.45
C VAL A 179 16.64 -14.00 7.91
N GLU A 180 16.97 -13.17 6.92
CA GLU A 180 18.32 -13.03 6.38
C GLU A 180 19.32 -12.60 7.47
N GLU A 181 19.00 -11.57 8.25
CA GLU A 181 19.83 -11.11 9.37
C GLU A 181 20.09 -12.23 10.39
N LYS A 182 19.04 -12.99 10.75
CA LYS A 182 19.15 -14.10 11.69
C LYS A 182 20.03 -15.22 11.14
N ASN A 183 19.96 -15.49 9.84
CA ASN A 183 20.80 -16.48 9.18
C ASN A 183 22.26 -16.02 9.15
N THR A 184 22.53 -14.77 8.75
CA THR A 184 23.89 -14.20 8.73
C THR A 184 24.53 -14.20 10.12
N ARG A 185 23.78 -13.86 11.19
CA ARG A 185 24.27 -13.94 12.58
C ARG A 185 24.60 -15.36 13.03
N LYS A 186 23.89 -16.37 12.53
CA LYS A 186 24.12 -17.79 12.86
C LYS A 186 25.30 -18.40 12.13
N THR A 187 25.48 -18.06 10.84
CA THR A 187 26.50 -18.69 9.98
C THR A 187 27.80 -17.89 9.90
N GLY A 188 27.78 -16.61 10.30
CA GLY A 188 28.93 -15.70 10.17
C GLY A 188 29.30 -15.40 8.71
N ARG A 189 28.44 -15.76 7.74
CA ARG A 189 28.65 -15.52 6.31
C ARG A 189 27.47 -14.76 5.74
N ASP A 190 27.77 -13.74 4.95
CA ASP A 190 26.78 -13.01 4.16
C ASP A 190 26.25 -13.93 3.05
N TYR A 191 24.94 -13.99 2.86
CA TYR A 191 24.28 -14.86 1.87
C TYR A 191 24.73 -14.51 0.43
N ASN A 192 25.11 -13.26 0.18
CA ASN A 192 25.70 -12.81 -1.09
C ASN A 192 27.09 -13.41 -1.35
N GLN A 193 27.85 -13.75 -0.30
CA GLN A 193 29.14 -14.40 -0.43
C GLN A 193 29.00 -15.89 -0.78
N ILE A 194 27.95 -16.54 -0.26
CA ILE A 194 27.62 -17.95 -0.57
C ILE A 194 27.09 -18.09 -2.01
N ARG A 195 26.38 -17.08 -2.54
CA ARG A 195 25.84 -17.11 -3.90
C ARG A 195 26.92 -17.01 -4.98
N CYS A 196 28.06 -16.37 -4.70
CA CYS A 196 29.18 -16.25 -5.64
C CYS A 196 30.08 -17.49 -5.68
N GLU A 197 30.03 -18.36 -4.68
CA GLU A 197 30.82 -19.61 -4.64
C GLU A 197 30.14 -20.79 -5.35
N LEU A 198 28.94 -20.57 -5.90
CA LEU A 198 28.11 -21.58 -6.56
C LEU A 198 27.81 -21.27 -8.05
N TRP A 199 28.57 -20.37 -8.67
CA TRP A 199 28.59 -20.14 -10.13
C TRP A 199 30.01 -20.22 -10.68
#